data_AF-A0A9Q0QIX2-F1
#
_entry.id   AF-A0A9Q0QIX2-F1
#
_cell.length_a   1.000
_cell.length_b   1.000
_cell.length_c   1.000
_cell.angle_alpha   90.00
_cell.angle_beta   90.00
_cell.angle_gamma   90.00
#
_symmetry.space_group_name_H-M   'P 1'
#
loop_
_entity.id
_entity.type
_entity.pdbx_description
1 polymer ?
#
loop_
_entity_poly.entity_id
_entity_poly.type
_entity_poly.pdbx_seq_one_letter_code
_entity_poly.pdbx_strand_id
1 'polypeptide(L)'
;MYGVCPDDWDLAQKLITGGCDPLPRRRCLSRASPDYNKPFPVNSSLWGQPSDANILWSHYKCKGYSCLVSNETRDRRGFFKCADCFDLSKRGWEIPSTESVSAEFTIDEGHPFNEVIALRGLLPLYLSIGSRLPFFDNTLDIIHSTLFLDGWIGKELLQFVLFDWDRALRPKGLLWVDRFFCPKEVMKLYLDEFASLSYKKLLWKVVPKTDKDGDELFFSAVLEKPIRR
;
A
#
# COMPACT_ATOMS: atom_id res chain seq x y z
N MET A 1 -9.51 31.51 -20.56
CA MET A 1 -9.89 30.08 -20.53
C MET A 1 -8.76 29.33 -19.82
N TYR A 2 -9.04 28.48 -18.83
CA TYR A 2 -8.00 27.70 -18.18
C TYR A 2 -7.56 26.55 -19.09
N GLY A 3 -6.26 26.36 -19.27
CA GLY A 3 -5.69 25.26 -20.08
C GLY A 3 -5.62 23.94 -19.32
N VAL A 4 -5.32 22.86 -20.04
CA VAL A 4 -5.05 21.53 -19.47
C VAL A 4 -3.66 21.53 -18.85
N CYS A 5 -3.49 20.86 -17.71
CA CYS A 5 -2.18 20.70 -17.09
C CYS A 5 -1.24 19.90 -17.99
N PRO A 6 0.05 20.28 -18.06
CA PRO A 6 1.06 19.37 -18.60
C PRO A 6 1.08 18.09 -17.78
N ASP A 7 1.45 16.99 -18.43
CA ASP A 7 1.65 15.72 -17.75
C ASP A 7 2.95 15.81 -16.92
N ASP A 8 2.78 15.97 -15.62
CA ASP A 8 3.84 16.21 -14.63
C ASP A 8 4.04 14.99 -13.72
N TRP A 9 3.53 13.83 -14.11
CA TRP A 9 3.53 12.60 -13.33
C TRP A 9 4.91 12.23 -12.75
N ASP A 10 5.93 12.14 -13.59
CA ASP A 10 7.29 11.76 -13.17
C ASP A 10 7.91 12.79 -12.22
N LEU A 11 7.64 14.07 -12.46
CA LEU A 11 8.14 15.16 -11.61
C LEU A 11 7.45 15.15 -10.24
N ALA A 12 6.12 15.02 -10.25
CA ALA A 12 5.31 14.92 -9.04
C ALA A 12 5.77 13.74 -8.17
N GLN A 13 5.97 12.56 -8.78
CA GLN A 13 6.45 11.38 -8.07
C GLN A 13 7.84 11.60 -7.46
N LYS A 14 8.80 12.14 -8.22
CA LYS A 14 10.15 12.44 -7.71
C LYS A 14 10.14 13.41 -6.54
N LEU A 15 9.36 14.48 -6.65
CA LEU A 15 9.22 15.48 -5.59
C LEU A 15 8.62 14.88 -4.32
N ILE A 16 7.55 14.10 -4.48
CA ILE A 16 6.88 13.40 -3.39
C ILE A 16 7.84 12.42 -2.70
N THR A 17 8.55 11.57 -3.45
CA THR A 17 9.52 10.62 -2.88
C THR A 17 10.72 11.33 -2.26
N GLY A 18 11.03 12.54 -2.71
CA GLY A 18 12.03 13.44 -2.11
C GLY A 18 11.53 14.19 -0.87
N GLY A 19 10.30 13.94 -0.40
CA GLY A 19 9.73 14.58 0.79
C GLY A 19 9.11 15.96 0.55
N CYS A 20 8.87 16.35 -0.70
CA CYS A 20 8.23 17.62 -1.07
C CYS A 20 6.69 17.53 -1.15
N ASP A 21 6.07 16.80 -0.22
CA ASP A 21 4.60 16.74 -0.08
C ASP A 21 4.13 17.71 1.04
N PRO A 22 3.04 18.50 0.84
CA PRO A 22 2.18 18.54 -0.34
C PRO A 22 2.78 19.32 -1.52
N LEU A 23 2.54 18.83 -2.74
CA LEU A 23 2.95 19.51 -3.97
C LEU A 23 2.26 20.87 -4.15
N PRO A 24 2.92 21.84 -4.83
CA PRO A 24 2.29 23.11 -5.18
C PRO A 24 0.98 22.95 -5.97
N ARG A 25 -0.03 23.77 -5.64
CA ARG A 25 -1.32 23.75 -6.34
C ARG A 25 -1.16 24.22 -7.78
N ARG A 26 -1.74 23.47 -8.72
CA ARG A 26 -1.75 23.80 -10.15
C ARG A 26 -2.90 24.77 -10.49
N ARG A 27 -2.67 25.69 -11.43
CA ARG A 27 -3.69 26.62 -11.98
C ARG A 27 -4.11 26.20 -13.39
N CYS A 28 -4.43 24.93 -13.56
CA CYS A 28 -4.85 24.30 -14.81
C CYS A 28 -5.83 23.16 -14.51
N LEU A 29 -6.52 22.65 -15.54
CA LEU A 29 -7.49 21.57 -15.41
C LEU A 29 -6.81 20.22 -15.67
N SER A 30 -7.08 19.22 -14.83
CA SER A 30 -6.58 17.85 -15.01
C SER A 30 -7.19 17.19 -16.25
N ARG A 31 -6.38 16.40 -16.97
CA ARG A 31 -6.86 15.58 -18.08
C ARG A 31 -7.62 14.36 -17.53
N ALA A 32 -8.84 14.14 -17.99
CA ALA A 32 -9.57 12.88 -17.74
C ALA A 32 -9.27 11.86 -18.85
N SER A 33 -9.49 10.58 -18.57
CA SER A 33 -9.50 9.55 -19.60
C SER A 33 -10.62 9.83 -20.61
N PRO A 34 -10.38 9.71 -21.94
CA PRO A 34 -11.40 9.91 -22.95
C PRO A 34 -12.63 9.01 -22.78
N ASP A 35 -12.43 7.79 -22.27
CA ASP A 35 -13.45 6.74 -22.17
C ASP A 35 -13.96 6.54 -20.73
N TYR A 36 -13.88 7.57 -19.89
CA TYR A 36 -14.24 7.47 -18.47
C TYR A 36 -15.67 6.95 -18.23
N ASN A 37 -15.79 5.99 -17.32
CA ASN A 37 -17.05 5.41 -16.87
C ASN A 37 -17.27 5.66 -15.37
N LYS A 38 -18.53 5.78 -14.96
CA LYS A 38 -18.88 5.98 -13.54
C LYS A 38 -18.38 4.82 -12.67
N PRO A 39 -17.75 5.08 -11.51
CA PRO A 39 -17.30 4.03 -10.59
C PRO A 39 -18.46 3.20 -10.04
N PHE A 40 -18.15 2.01 -9.56
CA PHE A 40 -19.11 1.13 -8.89
C PHE A 40 -19.67 1.77 -7.61
N PRO A 41 -20.90 1.41 -7.20
CA PRO A 41 -21.40 1.71 -5.87
C PRO A 41 -20.51 1.12 -4.77
N VAL A 42 -20.45 1.80 -3.60
CA VAL A 42 -19.50 1.52 -2.50
C VAL A 42 -19.43 0.06 -2.07
N ASN A 43 -20.57 -0.64 -2.03
CA ASN A 43 -20.64 -2.06 -1.65
C ASN A 43 -19.86 -2.99 -2.60
N SER A 44 -19.74 -2.58 -3.87
CA SER A 44 -19.07 -3.33 -4.94
C SER A 44 -17.72 -2.76 -5.34
N SER A 45 -17.44 -1.47 -5.06
CA SER A 45 -16.21 -0.81 -5.45
C SER A 45 -14.97 -1.34 -4.74
N LEU A 46 -15.12 -1.86 -3.52
CA LEU A 46 -14.02 -2.42 -2.74
C LEU A 46 -13.56 -3.79 -3.28
N TRP A 47 -14.47 -4.57 -3.87
CA TRP A 47 -14.23 -5.96 -4.24
C TRP A 47 -14.30 -6.23 -5.75
N GLY A 48 -14.78 -5.26 -6.54
CA GLY A 48 -14.88 -5.35 -8.00
C GLY A 48 -13.68 -4.71 -8.70
N GLN A 49 -13.26 -5.30 -9.82
CA GLN A 49 -12.24 -4.71 -10.70
C GLN A 49 -12.85 -3.51 -11.42
N PRO A 50 -12.36 -2.28 -11.19
CA PRO A 50 -12.90 -1.11 -11.88
C PRO A 50 -12.56 -1.15 -13.38
N SER A 51 -13.26 -0.34 -14.17
CA SER A 51 -13.04 -0.25 -15.61
C SER A 51 -11.61 0.20 -15.94
N ASP A 52 -10.96 -0.48 -16.89
CA ASP A 52 -9.65 -0.07 -17.43
C ASP A 52 -9.68 1.39 -17.91
N ALA A 53 -10.81 1.83 -18.45
CA ALA A 53 -10.97 3.19 -18.96
C ALA A 53 -10.86 4.29 -17.90
N ASN A 54 -10.90 3.96 -16.60
CA ASN A 54 -10.83 4.93 -15.52
C ASN A 54 -9.40 5.23 -15.05
N ILE A 55 -8.39 4.59 -15.66
CA ILE A 55 -6.98 4.74 -15.32
C ILE A 55 -6.23 5.37 -16.49
N LEU A 56 -5.32 6.29 -16.18
CA LEU A 56 -4.42 6.85 -17.18
C LEU A 56 -3.21 5.95 -17.36
N TRP A 57 -3.35 4.94 -18.23
CA TRP A 57 -2.30 3.95 -18.46
C TRP A 57 -1.03 4.48 -19.13
N SER A 58 -0.93 5.76 -19.49
CA SER A 58 0.17 6.31 -20.30
C SER A 58 1.56 5.98 -19.73
N HIS A 59 1.73 6.08 -18.42
CA HIS A 59 3.00 5.86 -17.71
C HIS A 59 3.19 4.45 -17.16
N TYR A 60 2.22 3.56 -17.39
CA TYR A 60 2.32 2.16 -16.98
C TYR A 60 2.82 1.31 -18.15
N LYS A 61 3.69 0.34 -17.85
CA LYS A 61 4.07 -0.70 -18.83
C LYS A 61 2.86 -1.53 -19.27
N CYS A 62 1.97 -1.85 -18.32
CA CYS A 62 0.70 -2.49 -18.60
C CYS A 62 -0.36 -1.50 -19.09
N LYS A 63 -1.19 -1.94 -20.04
CA LYS A 63 -2.31 -1.16 -20.61
C LYS A 63 -3.64 -1.82 -20.27
N GLY A 64 -3.87 -2.04 -18.98
CA GLY A 64 -5.08 -2.71 -18.49
C GLY A 64 -4.79 -3.69 -17.35
N TYR A 65 -5.84 -4.03 -16.60
CA TYR A 65 -5.81 -4.97 -15.49
C TYR A 65 -5.45 -6.39 -15.92
N SER A 66 -5.89 -6.83 -17.09
CA SER A 66 -5.55 -8.16 -17.61
C SER A 66 -4.05 -8.36 -17.79
N CYS A 67 -3.33 -7.30 -18.18
CA CYS A 67 -1.88 -7.30 -18.23
C CYS A 67 -1.26 -7.41 -16.84
N LEU A 68 -1.80 -6.70 -15.83
CA LEU A 68 -1.26 -6.71 -14.46
C LEU A 68 -1.31 -8.10 -13.81
N VAL A 69 -2.33 -8.90 -14.13
CA VAL A 69 -2.56 -10.26 -13.59
C VAL A 69 -2.00 -11.34 -14.53
N SER A 70 -1.41 -10.97 -15.67
CA SER A 70 -0.94 -11.95 -16.65
C SER A 70 0.26 -12.75 -16.14
N ASN A 71 0.34 -14.02 -16.55
CA ASN A 71 1.51 -14.87 -16.25
C ASN A 71 2.79 -14.31 -16.91
N GLU A 72 2.67 -13.54 -17.99
CA GLU A 72 3.81 -12.92 -18.68
C GLU A 72 4.48 -11.80 -17.86
N THR A 73 3.74 -11.16 -16.95
CA THR A 73 4.24 -10.12 -16.04
C THR A 73 4.60 -10.66 -14.66
N ARG A 74 4.10 -11.85 -14.27
CA ARG A 74 4.39 -12.52 -12.99
C ARG A 74 5.87 -12.77 -12.74
N ASP A 75 6.67 -13.00 -13.77
CA ASP A 75 8.10 -13.30 -13.62
C ASP A 75 9.01 -12.12 -14.01
N ARG A 76 8.43 -10.93 -14.27
CA ARG A 76 9.17 -9.74 -14.71
C ARG A 76 9.37 -8.73 -13.57
N ARG A 77 10.56 -8.11 -13.53
CA ARG A 77 10.90 -7.04 -12.57
C ARG A 77 9.82 -5.95 -12.57
N GLY A 78 9.35 -5.58 -11.37
CA GLY A 78 8.33 -4.54 -11.15
C GLY A 78 6.89 -5.04 -10.98
N PHE A 79 6.55 -6.24 -11.46
CA PHE A 79 5.19 -6.80 -11.35
C PHE A 79 5.12 -8.13 -10.59
N PHE A 80 6.23 -8.87 -10.52
CA PHE A 80 6.28 -10.20 -9.88
C PHE A 80 5.77 -10.24 -8.44
N LYS A 81 5.83 -9.10 -7.79
CA LYS A 81 5.53 -8.99 -6.39
C LYS A 81 4.09 -8.60 -6.06
N CYS A 82 3.30 -8.31 -7.09
CA CYS A 82 1.91 -7.88 -6.94
C CYS A 82 1.00 -8.37 -8.08
N ALA A 83 1.45 -9.33 -8.88
CA ALA A 83 0.64 -9.91 -9.95
C ALA A 83 -0.66 -10.54 -9.40
N ASP A 84 -0.61 -11.11 -8.19
CA ASP A 84 -1.80 -11.63 -7.49
C ASP A 84 -2.58 -10.57 -6.70
N CYS A 85 -2.05 -9.36 -6.48
CA CYS A 85 -2.80 -8.30 -5.78
C CYS A 85 -4.02 -7.81 -6.58
N PHE A 86 -3.96 -7.97 -7.90
CA PHE A 86 -5.00 -7.53 -8.82
C PHE A 86 -5.94 -8.69 -9.22
N ASP A 87 -5.68 -9.91 -8.74
CA ASP A 87 -6.61 -11.04 -8.84
C ASP A 87 -7.69 -10.91 -7.75
N LEU A 88 -8.71 -10.10 -8.03
CA LEU A 88 -9.82 -9.83 -7.13
C LEU A 88 -10.84 -10.97 -7.04
N SER A 89 -10.65 -12.06 -7.80
CA SER A 89 -11.47 -13.26 -7.70
C SER A 89 -11.17 -14.05 -6.42
N LYS A 90 -9.96 -13.87 -5.86
CA LYS A 90 -9.52 -14.47 -4.60
C LYS A 90 -9.91 -13.57 -3.43
N ARG A 91 -10.78 -14.06 -2.54
CA ARG A 91 -11.11 -13.38 -1.28
C ARG A 91 -9.97 -13.52 -0.27
N GLY A 92 -9.01 -12.59 -0.33
CA GLY A 92 -7.94 -12.53 0.66
C GLY A 92 -6.95 -13.69 0.56
N TRP A 93 -5.88 -13.56 1.35
CA TRP A 93 -4.64 -14.32 1.35
C TRP A 93 -4.77 -15.85 1.52
N GLU A 94 -5.29 -16.55 0.52
CA GLU A 94 -4.98 -17.96 0.29
C GLU A 94 -3.58 -18.03 -0.33
N ILE A 95 -2.56 -18.01 0.52
CA ILE A 95 -1.20 -18.40 0.12
C ILE A 95 -1.14 -19.92 0.27
N PRO A 96 -1.03 -20.72 -0.80
CA PRO A 96 -0.73 -22.14 -0.68
C PRO A 96 0.60 -22.28 0.07
N SER A 97 0.63 -23.10 1.11
CA SER A 97 1.80 -23.32 1.97
C SER A 97 3.01 -23.97 1.27
N THR A 98 2.95 -24.10 -0.05
CA THR A 98 3.90 -24.83 -0.89
C THR A 98 4.57 -23.97 -1.96
N GLU A 99 4.17 -22.69 -2.12
CA GLU A 99 4.79 -21.81 -3.12
C GLU A 99 5.38 -20.55 -2.45
N SER A 100 6.69 -20.42 -2.58
CA SER A 100 7.48 -19.28 -2.13
C SER A 100 7.30 -18.09 -3.07
N VAL A 101 6.11 -17.46 -3.05
CA VAL A 101 5.91 -16.21 -3.79
C VAL A 101 6.30 -15.06 -2.87
N SER A 102 7.57 -14.66 -3.00
CA SER A 102 8.12 -13.42 -2.47
C SER A 102 7.43 -12.24 -3.14
N ALA A 103 6.30 -11.85 -2.59
CA ALA A 103 5.78 -10.53 -2.85
C ALA A 103 6.76 -9.56 -2.16
N GLU A 104 7.69 -8.96 -2.88
CA GLU A 104 8.45 -7.79 -2.44
C GLU A 104 7.69 -6.54 -3.01
N PHE A 105 8.13 -5.29 -3.00
CA PHE A 105 7.48 -4.20 -3.77
C PHE A 105 8.67 -3.31 -3.98
N THR A 106 9.37 -3.53 -5.09
CA THR A 106 10.38 -2.56 -5.44
C THR A 106 9.58 -1.34 -5.86
N ILE A 107 9.79 -0.23 -5.15
CA ILE A 107 9.67 1.09 -5.77
C ILE A 107 10.80 1.11 -6.81
N ASP A 108 10.57 0.41 -7.92
CA ASP A 108 11.27 0.70 -9.15
C ASP A 108 10.67 2.04 -9.58
N GLU A 109 11.50 3.05 -9.74
CA GLU A 109 11.16 4.45 -9.98
C GLU A 109 10.28 4.66 -11.23
N GLY A 110 9.00 4.25 -11.22
CA GLY A 110 8.16 4.47 -12.40
C GLY A 110 6.73 3.95 -12.44
N HIS A 111 6.21 3.15 -11.51
CA HIS A 111 4.85 2.60 -11.68
C HIS A 111 3.99 2.71 -10.42
N PRO A 112 3.21 3.79 -10.27
CA PRO A 112 2.42 4.02 -9.06
C PRO A 112 1.02 3.44 -9.20
N PHE A 113 0.71 2.37 -8.48
CA PHE A 113 -0.61 1.72 -8.44
C PHE A 113 -1.69 2.53 -7.71
N ASN A 114 -1.43 3.81 -7.47
CA ASN A 114 -2.21 4.67 -6.59
C ASN A 114 -3.55 5.05 -7.19
N GLU A 115 -3.64 5.18 -8.52
CA GLU A 115 -4.92 5.39 -9.21
C GLU A 115 -5.84 4.19 -9.04
N VAL A 116 -5.29 2.97 -9.11
CA VAL A 116 -6.05 1.73 -8.90
C VAL A 116 -6.57 1.65 -7.46
N ILE A 117 -5.75 2.02 -6.48
CA ILE A 117 -6.11 2.04 -5.06
C ILE A 117 -7.18 3.11 -4.79
N ALA A 118 -7.01 4.31 -5.37
CA ALA A 118 -7.95 5.43 -5.26
C ALA A 118 -9.33 5.12 -5.83
N LEU A 119 -9.42 4.41 -6.96
CA LEU A 119 -10.69 3.98 -7.55
C LEU A 119 -11.50 3.04 -6.63
N ARG A 120 -10.87 2.46 -5.60
CA ARG A 120 -11.52 1.60 -4.60
C ARG A 120 -11.95 2.37 -3.34
N GLY A 121 -11.78 3.69 -3.32
CA GLY A 121 -12.10 4.53 -2.16
C GLY A 121 -11.03 4.53 -1.07
N LEU A 122 -9.83 4.02 -1.37
CA LEU A 122 -8.66 4.09 -0.50
C LEU A 122 -7.77 5.25 -0.94
N LEU A 123 -7.35 6.12 -0.03
CA LEU A 123 -6.47 7.24 -0.36
C LEU A 123 -5.01 6.81 -0.18
N PRO A 124 -4.21 6.71 -1.26
CA PRO A 124 -2.79 6.46 -1.12
C PRO A 124 -2.10 7.72 -0.58
N LEU A 125 -1.20 7.52 0.38
CA LEU A 125 -0.45 8.60 1.01
C LEU A 125 1.03 8.36 0.79
N TYR A 126 1.72 9.41 0.35
CA TYR A 126 3.16 9.39 0.21
C TYR A 126 3.74 10.24 1.32
N LEU A 127 4.14 9.58 2.40
CA LEU A 127 4.68 10.23 3.57
C LEU A 127 6.02 9.59 3.89
N SER A 128 6.99 10.39 4.31
CA SER A 128 8.19 9.85 4.94
C SER A 128 7.82 9.19 6.26
N ILE A 129 8.58 8.17 6.67
CA ILE A 129 8.39 7.45 7.93
C ILE A 129 8.46 8.38 9.16
N GLY A 130 9.17 9.51 9.04
CA GLY A 130 9.26 10.53 10.08
C GLY A 130 8.13 11.58 10.05
N SER A 131 7.20 11.48 9.10
CA SER A 131 6.09 12.43 8.94
C SER A 131 4.83 11.93 9.65
N ARG A 132 4.13 12.86 10.30
CA ARG A 132 2.83 12.60 10.93
C ARG A 132 1.73 12.54 9.85
N LEU A 133 0.80 11.58 9.99
CA LEU A 133 -0.40 11.47 9.17
C LEU A 133 -1.24 12.76 9.26
N PRO A 134 -1.61 13.36 8.11
CA PRO A 134 -2.34 14.64 8.05
C PRO A 134 -3.85 14.46 8.31
N PHE A 135 -4.22 13.64 9.29
CA PHE A 135 -5.60 13.41 9.72
C PHE A 135 -5.80 13.76 11.18
N PHE A 136 -7.04 14.09 11.53
CA PHE A 136 -7.47 14.19 12.92
C PHE A 136 -7.53 12.81 13.58
N ASP A 137 -7.68 12.81 14.89
CA ASP A 137 -7.77 11.58 15.66
C ASP A 137 -9.06 10.82 15.29
N ASN A 138 -8.96 9.49 15.17
CA ASN A 138 -10.08 8.60 14.83
C ASN A 138 -10.77 8.92 13.49
N THR A 139 -10.01 9.31 12.47
CA THR A 139 -10.53 9.68 11.14
C THR A 139 -10.70 8.45 10.23
N LEU A 140 -9.74 7.53 10.24
CA LEU A 140 -9.65 6.47 9.23
C LEU A 140 -10.29 5.17 9.71
N ASP A 141 -11.01 4.48 8.82
CA ASP A 141 -11.51 3.12 9.06
C ASP A 141 -10.42 2.06 8.88
N ILE A 142 -9.47 2.29 7.96
CA ILE A 142 -8.39 1.35 7.63
C ILE A 142 -7.09 2.12 7.42
N ILE A 143 -6.00 1.63 8.00
CA ILE A 143 -4.63 2.00 7.63
C ILE A 143 -3.97 0.75 7.07
N HIS A 144 -3.55 0.82 5.82
CA HIS A 144 -2.82 -0.26 5.15
C HIS A 144 -1.42 0.21 4.82
N SER A 145 -0.44 -0.58 5.22
CA SER A 145 0.98 -0.33 4.98
C SER A 145 1.60 -1.58 4.36
N THR A 146 2.28 -1.42 3.23
CA THR A 146 2.96 -2.52 2.55
C THR A 146 4.39 -2.11 2.23
N LEU A 147 5.37 -2.88 2.71
CA LEU A 147 6.81 -2.65 2.48
C LEU A 147 7.31 -1.23 2.74
N PHE A 148 6.57 -0.52 3.58
CA PHE A 148 6.88 0.83 4.04
C PHE A 148 7.83 0.80 5.23
N LEU A 149 7.69 -0.23 6.06
CA LEU A 149 8.57 -0.51 7.18
C LEU A 149 9.59 -1.56 6.72
N ASP A 150 10.86 -1.36 7.06
CA ASP A 150 11.92 -2.34 6.87
C ASP A 150 12.84 -2.40 8.11
N GLY A 151 13.77 -3.35 8.13
CA GLY A 151 14.68 -3.58 9.25
C GLY A 151 15.65 -2.42 9.57
N TRP A 152 15.64 -1.34 8.79
CA TRP A 152 16.44 -0.14 9.09
C TRP A 152 15.73 0.78 10.08
N ILE A 153 14.42 0.62 10.30
CA ILE A 153 13.68 1.46 11.23
C ILE A 153 14.13 1.20 12.68
N GLY A 154 14.63 2.23 13.35
CA GLY A 154 14.92 2.14 14.79
C GLY A 154 13.65 1.90 15.61
N LYS A 155 13.79 1.24 16.76
CA LYS A 155 12.69 0.97 17.70
C LYS A 155 11.86 2.21 18.04
N GLU A 156 12.52 3.30 18.39
CA GLU A 156 11.89 4.56 18.79
C GLU A 156 11.05 5.15 17.65
N LEU A 157 11.59 5.12 16.42
CA LEU A 157 10.88 5.60 15.24
C LEU A 157 9.65 4.72 14.93
N LEU A 158 9.77 3.40 15.07
CA LEU A 158 8.61 2.50 14.93
C LEU A 158 7.52 2.86 15.94
N GLN A 159 7.86 3.12 17.20
CA GLN A 159 6.88 3.51 18.21
C GLN A 159 6.13 4.79 17.81
N PHE A 160 6.84 5.82 17.33
CA PHE A 160 6.19 7.04 16.83
C PHE A 160 5.21 6.76 15.69
N VAL A 161 5.62 5.92 14.72
CA VAL A 161 4.75 5.52 13.60
C VAL A 161 3.50 4.79 14.12
N LEU A 162 3.67 3.81 15.01
CA LEU A 162 2.56 3.02 15.56
C LEU A 162 1.58 3.88 16.36
N PHE A 163 2.06 4.83 17.17
CA PHE A 163 1.19 5.73 17.91
C PHE A 163 0.46 6.71 16.99
N ASP A 164 1.09 7.18 15.93
CA ASP A 164 0.43 8.05 14.97
C ASP A 164 -0.63 7.32 14.13
N TRP A 165 -0.36 6.06 13.76
CA TRP A 165 -1.35 5.18 13.14
C TRP A 165 -2.52 4.89 14.08
N ASP A 166 -2.25 4.55 15.34
CA ASP A 166 -3.29 4.34 16.36
C ASP A 166 -4.15 5.59 16.52
N ARG A 167 -3.53 6.76 16.58
CA ARG A 167 -4.23 8.05 16.69
C ARG A 167 -5.17 8.29 15.51
N ALA A 168 -4.71 8.10 14.29
CA ALA A 168 -5.53 8.35 13.09
C ALA A 168 -6.64 7.31 12.87
N LEU A 169 -6.41 6.06 13.30
CA LEU A 169 -7.37 4.97 13.15
C LEU A 169 -8.51 5.09 14.16
N ARG A 170 -9.77 4.98 13.72
CA ARG A 170 -10.93 5.02 14.61
C ARG A 170 -11.07 3.74 15.44
N PRO A 171 -11.79 3.75 16.57
CA PRO A 171 -12.13 2.51 17.29
C PRO A 171 -12.83 1.53 16.37
N LYS A 172 -12.47 0.24 16.42
CA LYS A 172 -12.90 -0.80 15.46
C LYS A 172 -12.34 -0.68 14.05
N GLY A 173 -11.49 0.31 13.78
CA GLY A 173 -10.74 0.38 12.53
C GLY A 173 -9.70 -0.74 12.44
N LEU A 174 -9.23 -0.99 11.21
CA LEU A 174 -8.27 -2.04 10.90
C LEU A 174 -6.89 -1.45 10.60
N LEU A 175 -5.88 -1.92 11.34
CA LEU A 175 -4.49 -1.76 10.98
C LEU A 175 -4.06 -3.01 10.20
N TRP A 176 -3.71 -2.83 8.94
CA TRP A 176 -3.22 -3.88 8.06
C TRP A 176 -1.75 -3.60 7.72
N VAL A 177 -0.86 -4.43 8.25
CA VAL A 177 0.57 -4.43 7.95
C VAL A 177 0.84 -5.61 7.03
N ASP A 178 1.31 -5.31 5.83
CA ASP A 178 1.71 -6.33 4.86
C ASP A 178 3.22 -6.33 4.66
N ARG A 179 3.83 -7.50 4.91
CA ARG A 179 5.23 -7.81 4.59
C ARG A 179 6.24 -6.84 5.15
N PHE A 180 6.08 -6.44 6.41
CA PHE A 180 7.17 -5.82 7.14
C PHE A 180 8.34 -6.81 7.22
N PHE A 181 9.54 -6.45 6.76
CA PHE A 181 10.68 -7.37 6.77
C PHE A 181 11.83 -6.85 7.61
N CYS A 182 12.49 -7.76 8.31
CA CYS A 182 13.71 -7.45 9.05
C CYS A 182 14.55 -8.72 9.28
N PRO A 183 15.82 -8.57 9.66
CA PRO A 183 16.64 -9.70 10.12
C PRO A 183 15.97 -10.47 11.26
N LYS A 184 16.20 -11.79 11.31
CA LYS A 184 15.65 -12.69 12.34
C LYS A 184 15.93 -12.20 13.77
N GLU A 185 17.12 -11.66 13.99
CA GLU A 185 17.59 -11.21 15.30
C GLU A 185 16.74 -10.08 15.89
N VAL A 186 16.23 -9.18 15.04
CA VAL A 186 15.46 -8.00 15.45
C VAL A 186 13.94 -8.19 15.32
N MET A 187 13.47 -9.23 14.63
CA MET A 187 12.03 -9.46 14.41
C MET A 187 11.24 -9.51 15.72
N LYS A 188 11.77 -10.19 16.74
CA LYS A 188 11.08 -10.27 18.03
C LYS A 188 10.83 -8.89 18.65
N LEU A 189 11.81 -7.98 18.58
CA LEU A 189 11.68 -6.62 19.10
C LEU A 189 10.50 -5.89 18.46
N TYR A 190 10.38 -5.96 17.14
CA TYR A 190 9.29 -5.29 16.44
C TYR A 190 7.93 -5.93 16.71
N LEU A 191 7.86 -7.27 16.76
CA LEU A 191 6.62 -7.98 17.12
C LEU A 191 6.11 -7.57 18.50
N ASP A 192 7.02 -7.35 19.46
CA ASP A 192 6.68 -6.87 20.80
C ASP A 192 6.12 -5.44 20.76
N GLU A 193 6.66 -4.55 19.91
CA GLU A 193 6.10 -3.20 19.70
C GLU A 193 4.67 -3.24 19.12
N PHE A 194 4.42 -4.08 18.10
CA PHE A 194 3.07 -4.26 17.58
C PHE A 194 2.11 -4.87 18.61
N ALA A 195 2.58 -5.80 19.43
CA ALA A 195 1.80 -6.42 20.49
C ALA A 195 1.45 -5.43 21.60
N SER A 196 2.31 -4.45 21.89
CA SER A 196 2.10 -3.43 22.93
C SER A 196 0.84 -2.60 22.72
N LEU A 197 0.40 -2.41 21.46
CA LEU A 197 -0.82 -1.68 21.13
C LEU A 197 -2.10 -2.34 21.67
N SER A 198 -2.05 -3.61 22.05
CA SER A 198 -3.19 -4.39 22.56
C SER A 198 -4.36 -4.47 21.56
N TYR A 199 -4.06 -4.50 20.26
CA TYR A 199 -5.06 -4.70 19.22
C TYR A 199 -5.51 -6.16 19.15
N LYS A 200 -6.77 -6.37 18.75
CA LYS A 200 -7.27 -7.72 18.51
C LYS A 200 -6.64 -8.26 17.22
N LYS A 201 -5.90 -9.36 17.34
CA LYS A 201 -5.26 -10.03 16.20
C LYS A 201 -6.31 -10.78 15.38
N LEU A 202 -6.60 -10.31 14.16
CA LEU A 202 -7.42 -11.03 13.19
C LEU A 202 -6.54 -11.92 12.30
N LEU A 203 -5.33 -11.45 11.99
CA LEU A 203 -4.27 -12.20 11.31
C LEU A 203 -2.92 -11.83 11.95
N TRP A 204 -2.05 -12.82 12.14
CA TRP A 204 -0.68 -12.63 12.61
C TRP A 204 0.20 -13.75 12.02
N LYS A 205 1.04 -13.41 11.05
CA LYS A 205 1.90 -14.39 10.36
C LYS A 205 3.33 -13.86 10.27
N VAL A 206 4.27 -14.76 10.57
CA VAL A 206 5.70 -14.54 10.37
C VAL A 206 6.21 -15.66 9.47
N VAL A 207 6.84 -15.32 8.36
CA VAL A 207 7.33 -16.29 7.37
C VAL A 207 8.78 -15.96 6.98
N PRO A 208 9.63 -16.97 6.73
CA PRO A 208 10.99 -16.72 6.27
C PRO A 208 10.99 -16.11 4.88
N LYS A 209 11.90 -15.16 4.65
CA LYS A 209 12.14 -14.59 3.32
C LYS A 209 13.12 -15.51 2.57
N THR A 210 12.71 -15.97 1.39
CA THR A 210 13.37 -17.05 0.64
C THR A 210 14.28 -16.58 -0.50
N ASP A 211 14.50 -15.28 -0.67
CA ASP A 211 15.22 -14.70 -1.81
C ASP A 211 16.72 -14.44 -1.56
N LYS A 212 17.17 -14.32 -0.30
CA LYS A 212 18.57 -14.10 0.11
C LYS A 212 18.88 -14.84 1.41
N ASP A 213 19.87 -15.75 1.38
CA ASP A 213 20.56 -16.44 2.50
C ASP A 213 19.72 -16.94 3.71
N GLY A 214 18.40 -16.84 3.64
CA GLY A 214 17.43 -17.26 4.66
C GLY A 214 17.45 -16.47 5.96
N ASP A 215 18.08 -15.30 6.07
CA ASP A 215 18.29 -14.63 7.37
C ASP A 215 17.28 -13.51 7.71
N GLU A 216 16.37 -13.22 6.78
CA GLU A 216 15.30 -12.24 6.97
C GLU A 216 13.93 -12.93 7.15
N LEU A 217 13.03 -12.25 7.87
CA LEU A 217 11.65 -12.69 8.08
C LEU A 217 10.69 -11.62 7.57
N PHE A 218 9.56 -12.04 7.00
CA PHE A 218 8.39 -11.19 6.76
C PHE A 218 7.40 -11.34 7.92
N PHE A 219 6.80 -10.22 8.31
CA PHE A 219 5.67 -10.11 9.23
C PHE A 219 4.48 -9.47 8.50
N SER A 220 3.35 -10.18 8.50
CA SER A 220 2.06 -9.65 8.03
C SER A 220 1.00 -9.82 9.11
N ALA A 221 0.22 -8.77 9.35
CA ALA A 221 -0.83 -8.76 10.36
C ALA A 221 -2.04 -7.92 9.95
N VAL A 222 -3.20 -8.35 10.40
CA VAL A 222 -4.44 -7.57 10.37
C VAL A 222 -4.94 -7.48 11.80
N LEU A 223 -5.05 -6.24 12.30
CA LEU A 223 -5.27 -5.94 13.70
C LEU A 223 -6.48 -5.00 13.82
N GLU A 224 -7.45 -5.33 14.68
CA GLU A 224 -8.60 -4.47 14.96
C GLU A 224 -8.31 -3.62 16.21
N LYS A 225 -8.45 -2.29 16.07
CA LYS A 225 -8.27 -1.33 17.18
C LYS A 225 -9.35 -1.54 18.25
N PRO A 226 -8.98 -1.71 19.54
CA PRO A 226 -9.95 -1.87 20.60
C PRO A 226 -10.66 -0.54 20.88
N ILE A 227 -11.79 -0.62 21.56
CA ILE A 227 -12.43 0.56 22.13
C ILE A 227 -11.72 0.85 23.45
N ARG A 228 -10.93 1.92 23.50
CA ARG A 228 -10.32 2.42 24.74
C ARG A 228 -11.29 3.45 25.34
N ARG A 229 -11.66 3.26 26.61
CA ARG A 229 -12.48 4.19 27.38
C ARG A 229 -11.60 5.03 28.28
#